data_AF-A0A529QIR1-F1
#
_entry.id   AF-A0A529QIR1-F1
#
_cell.length_a   1.000
_cell.length_b   1.000
_cell.length_c   1.000
_cell.angle_alpha   90.00
_cell.angle_beta   90.00
_cell.angle_gamma   90.00
#
_symmetry.space_group_name_H-M   'P 1'
#
loop_
_entity.id
_entity.type
_entity.pdbx_description
1 polymer ?
#
loop_
_entity_poly.entity_id
_entity_poly.type
_entity_poly.pdbx_seq_one_letter_code
_entity_poly.pdbx_strand_id
1 'polypeptide(L)'
;HLKDIERLFSPYMSPGSVTERLWFFVARYSPADRISAGGGAPEEGEDIEVLEMPLDEAVAAIADGRIVDAKTIILIQHLKLNPIKA
;
A
#
# COMPACT_ATOMS: atom_id res chain seq x y z
N HIS A 1 -8.69 7.20 13.80
CA HIS A 1 -8.95 7.84 12.49
C HIS A 1 -7.63 8.31 11.92
N LEU A 2 -7.29 7.87 10.71
CA LEU A 2 -6.05 8.29 10.04
C LEU A 2 -6.12 9.78 9.72
N LYS A 3 -5.02 10.49 9.95
CA LYS A 3 -4.82 11.90 9.60
C LYS A 3 -3.93 11.98 8.36
N ASP A 4 -3.98 13.13 7.68
CA ASP A 4 -3.08 13.44 6.56
C ASP A 4 -3.14 12.42 5.40
N ILE A 5 -4.35 12.01 5.02
CA ILE A 5 -4.56 11.16 3.83
C ILE A 5 -4.31 12.01 2.58
N GLU A 6 -3.32 11.64 1.79
CA GLU A 6 -3.00 12.27 0.53
C GLU A 6 -3.43 11.38 -0.64
N ARG A 7 -4.20 11.95 -1.57
CA ARG A 7 -4.54 11.30 -2.84
C ARG A 7 -3.43 11.55 -3.86
N LEU A 8 -2.90 10.48 -4.43
CA LEU A 8 -1.81 10.54 -5.40
C LEU A 8 -2.35 10.49 -6.84
N PHE A 9 -2.55 9.29 -7.36
CA PHE A 9 -2.89 9.05 -8.78
C PHE A 9 -4.20 8.27 -8.92
N SER A 10 -4.71 8.19 -10.15
CA SER A 10 -5.75 7.23 -10.50
C SER A 10 -5.50 6.57 -11.85
N PRO A 11 -4.50 5.66 -11.92
CA PRO A 11 -4.12 5.00 -13.17
C PRO A 11 -5.13 3.92 -13.56
N TYR A 12 -5.20 3.64 -14.86
CA TYR A 12 -5.65 2.35 -15.36
C TYR A 12 -4.52 1.34 -15.16
N MET A 13 -4.79 0.21 -14.52
CA MET A 13 -3.73 -0.78 -14.22
C MET A 13 -3.32 -1.60 -15.44
N SER A 14 -4.24 -1.81 -16.38
CA SER A 14 -3.97 -2.48 -17.66
C SER A 14 -4.95 -1.98 -18.73
N PRO A 15 -4.72 -0.77 -19.30
CA PRO A 15 -5.68 -0.08 -20.17
C PRO A 15 -6.00 -0.82 -21.49
N GLY A 16 -5.22 -1.84 -21.86
CA GLY A 16 -5.50 -2.69 -23.01
C GLY A 16 -6.44 -3.87 -22.71
N SER A 17 -6.66 -4.21 -21.44
CA SER A 17 -7.38 -5.43 -21.03
C SER A 17 -8.56 -5.15 -20.10
N VAL A 18 -8.43 -4.18 -19.19
CA VAL A 18 -9.45 -3.86 -18.19
C VAL A 18 -9.67 -2.35 -18.10
N THR A 19 -10.89 -1.97 -17.80
CA THR A 19 -11.29 -0.57 -17.56
C THR A 19 -11.11 -0.14 -16.10
N GLU A 20 -10.63 -1.04 -15.24
CA GLU A 20 -10.44 -0.77 -13.82
C GLU A 20 -9.46 0.39 -13.60
N ARG A 21 -9.87 1.30 -12.72
CA ARG A 21 -9.06 2.39 -12.21
C ARG A 21 -8.96 2.27 -10.71
N LEU A 22 -7.76 2.40 -10.19
CA LEU A 22 -7.51 2.42 -8.75
C LEU A 22 -7.19 3.84 -8.33
N TRP A 23 -7.71 4.28 -7.19
CA TRP A 23 -7.32 5.54 -6.57
C TRP A 23 -6.24 5.26 -5.54
N PHE A 24 -5.06 5.86 -5.74
CA PHE A 24 -3.91 5.66 -4.86
C PHE A 24 -3.88 6.72 -3.77
N PHE A 25 -3.63 6.27 -2.55
CA PHE A 25 -3.52 7.11 -1.36
C PHE A 25 -2.31 6.72 -0.53
N VAL A 26 -1.78 7.68 0.20
CA VAL A 26 -0.83 7.46 1.30
C VAL A 26 -1.34 8.16 2.54
N ALA A 27 -1.01 7.60 3.70
CA ALA A 27 -1.37 8.19 4.98
C ALA A 27 -0.30 7.84 6.01
N ARG A 28 -0.19 8.68 7.03
CA ARG A 28 0.64 8.38 8.19
C ARG A 28 -0.18 7.67 9.23
N TYR A 29 0.47 6.75 9.93
CA TYR A 29 -0.08 6.12 11.11
C TYR A 29 1.02 5.97 12.16
N SER A 30 0.58 5.87 13.39
CA SER A 30 1.38 5.52 14.56
C SER A 30 0.79 4.28 15.23
N PRO A 31 1.51 3.62 16.14
CA PRO A 31 0.94 2.53 16.93
C PRO A 31 -0.33 2.91 17.69
N ALA A 32 -0.52 4.19 18.04
CA ALA A 32 -1.72 4.69 18.72
C ALA A 32 -2.96 4.74 17.81
N ASP A 33 -2.78 4.71 16.49
CA ASP A 33 -3.89 4.71 15.53
C ASP A 33 -4.47 3.30 15.28
N ARG A 34 -3.78 2.26 15.76
CA ARG A 34 -4.18 0.86 15.60
C ARG A 34 -5.35 0.52 16.54
N ILE A 35 -6.47 0.10 15.97
CA ILE A 35 -7.69 -0.27 16.72
C ILE A 35 -7.92 -1.79 16.82
N SER A 36 -7.21 -2.59 16.03
CA SER A 36 -7.25 -4.06 16.04
C SER A 36 -5.95 -4.62 15.46
N ALA A 37 -5.80 -5.95 15.43
CA ALA A 37 -4.66 -6.61 14.77
C ALA A 37 -4.62 -6.41 13.24
N GLY A 38 -5.73 -5.94 12.63
CA GLY A 38 -5.93 -5.92 11.19
C GLY A 38 -6.28 -7.30 10.62
N GLY A 39 -6.12 -7.49 9.31
CA GLY A 39 -6.38 -8.78 8.65
C GLY A 39 -7.79 -9.00 8.09
N GLY A 40 -8.56 -7.92 7.85
CA GLY A 40 -9.92 -8.01 7.31
C GLY A 40 -10.97 -8.43 8.36
N ALA A 41 -12.23 -8.52 7.95
CA ALA A 41 -13.31 -8.98 8.83
C ALA A 41 -13.57 -10.49 8.63
N PRO A 42 -13.72 -11.31 9.69
CA PRO A 42 -13.91 -12.75 9.54
C PRO A 42 -15.09 -13.16 8.65
N GLU A 43 -16.14 -12.35 8.63
CA GLU A 43 -17.34 -12.56 7.80
C GLU A 43 -17.11 -12.34 6.30
N GLU A 44 -16.05 -11.64 5.90
CA GLU A 44 -15.69 -11.42 4.49
C GLU A 44 -15.02 -12.65 3.87
N GLY A 45 -14.60 -13.62 4.69
CA GLY A 45 -14.00 -14.87 4.23
C GLY A 45 -12.61 -14.69 3.60
N GLU A 46 -11.97 -13.55 3.85
CA GLU A 46 -10.62 -13.25 3.39
C GLU A 46 -9.58 -13.82 4.36
N ASP A 47 -8.42 -14.21 3.81
CA ASP A 47 -7.25 -14.63 4.57
C ASP A 47 -6.14 -13.59 4.37
N ILE A 48 -6.10 -12.59 5.25
CA ILE A 48 -5.19 -11.44 5.14
C ILE A 48 -4.23 -11.40 6.32
N GLU A 49 -2.95 -11.38 6.01
CA GLU A 49 -1.87 -11.14 6.96
C GLU A 49 -1.39 -9.67 6.91
N VAL A 50 -1.20 -9.06 8.07
CA VAL A 50 -0.61 -7.71 8.18
C VAL A 50 0.90 -7.83 8.33
N LEU A 51 1.63 -7.25 7.37
CA LEU A 51 3.09 -7.20 7.38
C LEU A 51 3.58 -5.76 7.57
N GLU A 52 4.28 -5.51 8.67
CA GLU A 52 5.02 -4.25 8.91
C GLU A 52 6.51 -4.49 8.71
N MET A 53 7.14 -3.69 7.83
CA MET A 53 8.56 -3.80 7.52
C MET A 53 9.17 -2.42 7.22
N PRO A 54 10.49 -2.26 7.36
CA PRO A 54 11.19 -1.05 6.92
C PRO A 54 11.01 -0.81 5.41
N LEU A 55 10.92 0.46 5.01
CA LEU A 55 10.75 0.83 3.59
C LEU A 55 11.87 0.26 2.69
N ASP A 56 13.11 0.25 3.18
CA ASP A 56 14.24 -0.29 2.41
C ASP A 56 14.13 -1.81 2.22
N GLU A 57 13.55 -2.53 3.18
CA GLU A 57 13.26 -3.96 3.02
C GLU A 57 12.15 -4.19 1.99
N ALA A 58 11.09 -3.38 2.01
CA ALA A 58 10.02 -3.43 1.01
C ALA A 58 10.55 -3.16 -0.41
N VAL A 59 11.48 -2.22 -0.56
CA VAL A 59 12.16 -1.96 -1.85
C VAL A 59 12.99 -3.17 -2.29
N ALA A 60 13.73 -3.80 -1.37
CA ALA A 60 14.48 -5.02 -1.69
C ALA A 60 13.54 -6.18 -2.09
N ALA A 61 12.39 -6.32 -1.43
CA ALA A 61 11.39 -7.34 -1.72
C ALA A 61 10.77 -7.19 -3.11
N ILE A 62 10.75 -5.99 -3.70
CA ILE A 62 10.39 -5.79 -5.11
C ILE A 62 11.49 -6.36 -6.02
N ALA A 63 12.75 -6.05 -5.71
CA ALA A 63 13.88 -6.45 -6.55
C ALA A 63 14.11 -7.96 -6.57
N ASP A 64 13.86 -8.64 -5.46
CA ASP A 64 14.00 -10.10 -5.34
C ASP A 64 12.73 -10.91 -5.67
N GLY A 65 11.62 -10.22 -5.98
CA GLY A 65 10.38 -10.85 -6.44
C GLY A 65 9.46 -11.37 -5.34
N ARG A 66 9.70 -11.03 -4.07
CA ARG A 66 8.72 -11.27 -2.99
C ARG A 66 7.47 -10.38 -3.11
N ILE A 67 7.61 -9.17 -3.64
CA ILE A 67 6.49 -8.26 -3.98
C ILE A 67 6.34 -8.21 -5.49
N VAL A 68 5.20 -8.70 -5.99
CA VAL A 68 4.91 -8.82 -7.44
C VAL A 68 3.59 -8.16 -7.86
N ASP A 69 2.99 -7.36 -6.98
CA ASP A 69 1.73 -6.67 -7.22
C ASP A 69 1.94 -5.21 -7.67
N ALA A 70 1.33 -4.82 -8.79
CA ALA A 70 1.61 -3.55 -9.45
C ALA A 70 1.29 -2.31 -8.60
N LYS A 71 0.12 -2.27 -7.96
CA LYS A 71 -0.26 -1.12 -7.10
C LYS A 71 0.68 -1.00 -5.89
N THR A 72 1.10 -2.13 -5.33
CA THR A 72 2.06 -2.18 -4.21
C THR A 72 3.44 -1.69 -4.63
N ILE A 73 3.96 -2.16 -5.77
CA ILE A 73 5.24 -1.72 -6.34
C ILE A 73 5.23 -0.19 -6.57
N ILE A 74 4.17 0.33 -7.19
CA ILE A 74 4.06 1.76 -7.50
C ILE A 74 4.05 2.60 -6.22
N LEU A 75 3.28 2.21 -5.20
CA LEU A 75 3.17 2.96 -3.95
C LEU A 75 4.49 2.95 -3.16
N ILE A 76 5.18 1.81 -3.07
CA ILE A 76 6.50 1.71 -2.42
C ILE A 76 7.54 2.57 -3.15
N GLN A 77 7.59 2.49 -4.48
CA GLN A 77 8.50 3.31 -5.29
C GLN A 77 8.19 4.80 -5.14
N HIS A 78 6.90 5.18 -5.07
CA HIS A 78 6.50 6.55 -4.82
C HIS A 78 7.04 7.07 -3.48
N LEU A 79 6.91 6.29 -2.40
CA LEU A 79 7.44 6.65 -1.07
C LEU A 79 8.97 6.80 -1.08
N LYS A 80 9.68 5.95 -1.83
CA LYS A 80 11.15 6.02 -1.95
C LYS A 80 11.61 7.27 -2.71
N LEU A 81 10.88 7.65 -3.77
CA LEU A 81 11.19 8.81 -4.60
C LEU A 81 10.73 10.14 -3.98
N ASN A 82 9.65 10.10 -3.20
CA ASN A 82 9.04 11.27 -2.58
C ASN A 82 8.92 11.02 -1.07
N PRO A 83 10.01 11.18 -0.30
CA PRO A 83 9.98 10.96 1.12
C PRO A 83 8.93 11.87 1.78
N ILE A 84 7.99 11.27 2.51
CA ILE A 84 6.97 12.03 3.23
C ILE A 84 7.67 12.77 4.39
N LYS A 85 7.93 14.07 4.22
CA LYS A 85 8.66 14.93 5.18
C LYS A 85 8.00 14.94 6.54
N ALA A 86 8.72 14.48 7.58
CA ALA A 86 8.26 14.37 8.98
C ALA A 86 7.31 15.50 9.40
#